data_AF-A0AA40K8Q4-F1
#
_entry.id   AF-A0AA40K8Q4-F1
#
_cell.length_a   1.000
_cell.length_b   1.000
_cell.length_c   1.000
_cell.angle_alpha   90.00
_cell.angle_beta   90.00
_cell.angle_gamma   90.00
#
_symmetry.space_group_name_H-M   'P 1'
#
loop_
_entity.id
_entity.type
_entity.pdbx_description
1 polymer ?
#
loop_
_entity_poly.entity_id
_entity_poly.type
_entity_poly.pdbx_seq_one_letter_code
_entity_poly.pdbx_strand_id
1 'polypeptide(L)' 'DVDSYDVLGLRRTAAAIQIKARFRQLALLKHPDKNPDSPNATLEFQLLQTAYSTLIDPDRRRDYDE' A
#
# COMPACT_ATOMS: atom_id res chain seq x y z
N ASP A 1 8.56 -0.33 -12.75
CA ASP A 1 7.43 -0.06 -11.87
C ASP A 1 7.44 -0.94 -10.64
N VAL A 2 7.04 -0.36 -9.51
CA VAL A 2 6.75 -1.10 -8.28
C VAL A 2 5.24 -1.41 -8.34
N ASP A 3 4.87 -2.70 -8.33
CA ASP A 3 3.47 -3.11 -8.40
C ASP A 3 2.74 -2.79 -7.08
N SER A 4 1.56 -2.16 -7.15
CA SER A 4 0.79 -1.73 -5.98
C SER A 4 0.29 -2.90 -5.14
N TYR A 5 0.02 -4.05 -5.78
CA TYR A 5 -0.37 -5.27 -5.08
C TYR A 5 0.82 -5.87 -4.34
N ASP A 6 2.02 -5.83 -4.94
CA ASP A 6 3.26 -6.29 -4.29
C ASP A 6 3.61 -5.42 -3.07
N VAL A 7 3.42 -4.09 -3.16
CA VAL A 7 3.62 -3.18 -2.01
C VAL A 7 2.74 -3.54 -0.82
N LEU A 8 1.50 -3.94 -1.07
CA LEU A 8 0.57 -4.37 -0.01
C LEU A 8 0.67 -5.86 0.33
N GLY A 9 1.50 -6.63 -0.39
CA GLY A 9 1.59 -8.09 -0.26
C GLY A 9 0.28 -8.80 -0.57
N LEU A 10 -0.46 -8.31 -1.57
CA LEU A 10 -1.77 -8.80 -1.97
C LEU A 10 -1.74 -9.39 -3.38
N ARG A 11 -2.77 -10.18 -3.69
CA ARG A 11 -3.01 -10.63 -5.07
C ARG A 11 -3.91 -9.62 -5.77
N ARG A 12 -3.86 -9.59 -7.10
CA ARG A 12 -4.77 -8.80 -7.96
C ARG A 12 -6.25 -9.09 -7.74
N THR A 13 -6.58 -10.26 -7.19
CA THR A 13 -7.95 -10.65 -6.82
C THR A 13 -8.39 -10.16 -5.44
N ALA A 14 -7.56 -9.38 -4.73
CA ALA A 14 -7.86 -8.94 -3.38
C ALA A 14 -9.09 -8.02 -3.35
N ALA A 15 -9.97 -8.25 -2.36
CA ALA A 15 -11.13 -7.41 -2.11
C ALA A 15 -10.72 -6.09 -1.43
N ALA A 16 -11.52 -5.02 -1.60
CA ALA A 16 -11.28 -3.72 -0.97
C ALA A 16 -11.08 -3.82 0.55
N ILE A 17 -11.79 -4.74 1.21
CA ILE A 17 -11.62 -5.00 2.65
C ILE A 17 -10.23 -5.53 3.01
N GLN A 18 -9.65 -6.40 2.16
CA GLN A 18 -8.31 -6.94 2.34
C GLN A 18 -7.25 -5.86 2.10
N ILE A 19 -7.44 -5.02 1.07
CA ILE A 19 -6.60 -3.85 0.78
C ILE A 19 -6.55 -2.91 1.98
N LYS A 20 -7.71 -2.54 2.52
CA LYS A 20 -7.81 -1.66 3.70
C LYS A 20 -7.24 -2.30 4.97
N ALA A 21 -7.38 -3.61 5.14
CA ALA A 21 -6.83 -4.31 6.29
C ALA A 21 -5.30 -4.39 6.23
N ARG A 22 -4.73 -4.75 5.07
CA ARG A 22 -3.28 -4.84 4.86
C ARG A 22 -2.60 -3.49 4.96
N PHE A 23 -3.16 -2.45 4.33
CA PHE A 23 -2.64 -1.09 4.47
C PHE A 23 -2.56 -0.67 5.93
N ARG A 24 -3.62 -0.89 6.73
CA ARG A 24 -3.61 -0.54 8.16
C ARG A 24 -2.55 -1.31 8.96
N GLN A 25 -2.37 -2.60 8.69
CA GLN A 25 -1.33 -3.40 9.33
C GLN A 25 0.08 -2.87 9.00
N LEU A 26 0.34 -2.65 7.71
CA LEU A 26 1.64 -2.20 7.22
C LEU A 26 1.93 -0.76 7.65
N ALA A 27 0.94 0.13 7.64
CA ALA A 27 1.10 1.50 8.10
C ALA A 27 1.50 1.57 9.58
N LEU A 28 0.97 0.69 10.44
CA LEU A 28 1.38 0.61 11.84
C LEU A 28 2.80 0.05 12.01
N LEU A 29 3.16 -0.96 11.20
CA LEU A 29 4.47 -1.61 11.26
C LEU A 29 5.58 -0.71 10.71
N LYS A 30 5.30 0.02 9.63
CA LYS A 30 6.26 0.80 8.83
C LYS A 30 6.18 2.30 9.08
N HIS A 31 5.37 2.75 10.05
CA HIS A 31 5.22 4.18 10.32
C HIS A 31 6.59 4.83 10.61
N PRO A 32 6.92 5.98 10.00
CA PRO A 32 8.19 6.67 10.24
C PRO A 32 8.38 7.02 11.72
N ASP A 33 7.34 7.49 12.41
CA ASP A 33 7.40 7.78 13.87
C ASP A 33 7.81 6.58 14.73
N LYS A 34 7.50 5.36 14.29
CA LYS A 34 7.87 4.12 15.00
C LYS A 34 9.20 3.54 14.52
N ASN A 35 9.71 4.01 13.39
CA ASN A 35 10.94 3.56 12.75
C ASN A 35 11.85 4.76 12.42
N PRO A 36 12.20 5.62 13.39
CA PRO A 36 12.92 6.87 13.14
C PRO A 36 14.34 6.65 12.59
N ASP A 37 14.96 5.51 12.93
CA ASP A 37 16.33 5.18 12.50
C ASP A 37 16.38 4.53 11.10
N SER A 38 15.22 4.23 10.50
CA SER A 38 15.17 3.65 9.16
C SER A 38 15.18 4.77 8.11
N PRO A 39 16.27 4.93 7.34
CA PRO A 39 16.37 5.99 6.34
C PRO A 39 15.33 5.85 5.22
N ASN A 40 14.79 4.63 5.06
CA ASN A 40 13.81 4.31 4.02
C ASN A 40 12.36 4.33 4.54
N ALA A 41 12.10 4.53 5.83
CA ALA A 41 10.74 4.46 6.37
C ALA A 41 9.78 5.45 5.69
N THR A 42 10.22 6.67 5.44
CA THR A 42 9.43 7.68 4.71
C THR A 42 9.09 7.21 3.29
N LEU A 43 10.08 6.68 2.57
CA LEU A 43 9.90 6.21 1.19
C LEU A 43 8.97 4.98 1.14
N GLU A 44 9.19 4.00 2.02
CA GLU A 44 8.34 2.81 2.13
C GLU A 44 6.89 3.20 2.47
N PHE A 45 6.71 4.16 3.37
CA PHE A 45 5.37 4.63 3.76
C PHE A 45 4.67 5.38 2.63
N GLN A 46 5.40 6.21 1.87
CA GLN A 46 4.86 6.87 0.67
C GLN A 46 4.43 5.87 -0.39
N LEU A 47 5.23 4.83 -0.65
CA LEU A 47 4.86 3.74 -1.58
C LEU A 47 3.59 3.04 -1.10
N LEU A 48 3.49 2.75 0.20
CA LEU A 48 2.31 2.16 0.84
C LEU A 48 1.05 3.02 0.67
N GLN A 49 1.17 4.33 0.85
CA GLN A 49 0.07 5.28 0.65
C GLN A 49 -0.37 5.33 -0.81
N THR A 50 0.57 5.42 -1.74
CA THR A 50 0.29 5.43 -3.18
C THR A 50 -0.44 4.15 -3.59
N ALA A 51 0.11 2.98 -3.25
CA ALA A 51 -0.48 1.68 -3.56
C ALA A 51 -1.90 1.54 -3.00
N TYR A 52 -2.11 1.94 -1.74
CA TYR A 52 -3.44 1.94 -1.15
C TYR A 52 -4.40 2.89 -1.88
N SER A 53 -3.96 4.12 -2.20
CA SER A 53 -4.80 5.13 -2.86
C SER A 53 -5.23 4.73 -4.27
N THR A 54 -4.39 3.96 -4.97
CA THR A 54 -4.70 3.41 -6.29
C THR A 54 -5.67 2.24 -6.18
N LEU A 55 -5.42 1.29 -5.26
CA LEU A 55 -6.16 0.04 -5.20
C LEU A 55 -7.50 0.11 -4.44
N ILE A 56 -7.66 1.08 -3.53
CA ILE A 56 -8.90 1.23 -2.75
C ILE A 56 -10.02 1.91 -3.54
N ASP A 57 -9.65 2.73 -4.51
CA ASP A 57 -10.57 3.42 -5.40
C ASP A 57 -10.87 2.50 -6.60
N PRO A 58 -12.14 2.13 -6.83
CA PRO A 58 -12.48 1.16 -7.87
C PRO A 58 -12.20 1.67 -9.29
N ASP A 59 -12.33 2.98 -9.53
CA ASP A 59 -12.07 3.56 -10.85
C ASP A 59 -10.56 3.61 -11.10
N ARG A 60 -9.77 4.11 -10.13
CA ARG A 60 -8.31 4.11 -10.25
C ARG A 60 -7.72 2.71 -10.32
N ARG A 61 -8.30 1.75 -9.61
CA ARG A 61 -7.88 0.35 -9.68
C ARG A 61 -8.16 -0.24 -11.05
N ARG A 62 -9.30 0.07 -11.65
CA ARG A 62 -9.62 -0.36 -13.01
C ARG A 62 -8.60 0.20 -13.99
N ASP A 63 -8.32 1.51 -13.94
CA ASP A 63 -7.33 2.15 -14.81
C ASP A 63 -5.91 1.59 -14.58
N TYR A 64 -5.61 1.15 -13.36
CA TYR A 64 -4.34 0.51 -13.01
C TYR A 64 -4.25 -0.96 -13.47
N ASP A 65 -5.38 -1.67 -13.54
CA ASP A 65 -5.47 -3.08 -13.93
C ASP A 65 -5.61 -3.27 -15.45
N GLU A 66 -5.93 -2.20 -16.21
CA GLU A 66 -6.00 -2.17 -17.69
C GLU A 66 -4.62 -2.29 -18.35
#